data_AF-A0A2Z5K3Z0-F1
#
_entry.id   AF-A0A2Z5K3Z0-F1
#
_cell.length_a   1.000
_cell.length_b   1.000
_cell.length_c   1.000
_cell.angle_alpha   90.00
_cell.angle_beta   90.00
_cell.angle_gamma   90.00
#
_symmetry.space_group_name_H-M   'P 1'
#
loop_
_entity.id
_entity.type
_entity.pdbx_description
1 polymer ?
#
loop_
_entity_poly.entity_id
_entity_poly.type
_entity_poly.pdbx_seq_one_letter_code
_entity_poly.pdbx_strand_id
1 'polypeptide(L)'
;MSAPVIDSSASLSADDALRRWSELGTEKREELLEKLQEQVVIPRPLQFFVGELSVDNDKAVEIIGECRGKPVADWADEALILVSTLWLWQVGKVAVSELNQADLSFSLLEEYFTAKRRGYHRILGRPETPPAETESLFDIAESLVGLRKDIERHHIRCMRINGATWERREWFLPKADINPDELPEDLQEHLEARIGHRLPPGDGHVARFTGLTEQVIESGTNPAEILVALATYALTLPQLDADYSIITCARGNKLETPEDIAMSDVMSYTAVRSDFDPAARGVRLKNDQIMNAISQRMRYNVVCRVRNYSSDRAQRMQAQAFQHPDIAVMEDAHHNGHRANGVRFVTRAPLVFDVDLPGGTRRLKGLADFRINRATHDEARQFTPAELAVVIRISWWMKVVTETTWRHGLMFDEKYCVKLDTYEDKDGGKLARRRAILGEGR
;
A
#
# COMPACT_ATOMS: atom_id res chain seq x y z
N MET A 1 20.06 45.74 -16.84
CA MET A 1 19.60 44.81 -15.79
C MET A 1 18.11 44.65 -15.98
N SER A 2 17.71 43.56 -16.61
CA SER A 2 16.31 43.24 -16.84
C SER A 2 15.67 42.85 -15.51
N ALA A 3 14.50 43.41 -15.20
CA ALA A 3 13.73 43.02 -14.03
C ALA A 3 13.43 41.50 -14.09
N PRO A 4 13.45 40.78 -12.96
CA PRO A 4 13.03 39.39 -12.93
C PRO A 4 11.57 39.32 -13.35
N VAL A 5 11.30 38.51 -14.37
CA VAL A 5 9.95 38.19 -14.80
C VAL A 5 9.35 37.30 -13.73
N ILE A 6 8.54 37.88 -12.84
CA ILE A 6 7.64 37.12 -11.97
C ILE A 6 6.66 36.43 -12.91
N ASP A 7 6.66 35.10 -12.92
CA ASP A 7 5.75 34.30 -13.73
C ASP A 7 4.30 34.67 -13.39
N SER A 8 3.56 35.19 -14.37
CA SER A 8 2.20 35.71 -14.18
C SER A 8 1.20 34.66 -13.67
N SER A 9 1.50 33.37 -13.84
CA SER A 9 0.74 32.25 -13.29
C SER A 9 0.76 32.23 -11.74
N ALA A 10 1.86 32.68 -11.12
CA ALA A 10 2.00 32.75 -9.66
C ALA A 10 1.14 33.86 -9.03
N SER A 11 0.83 34.92 -9.78
CA SER A 11 0.05 36.07 -9.28
C SER A 11 -1.44 35.78 -9.09
N LEU A 12 -2.05 35.00 -9.99
CA LEU A 12 -3.46 34.58 -9.90
C LEU A 12 -3.71 33.55 -8.78
N SER A 13 -2.65 32.85 -8.39
CA SER A 13 -2.67 31.84 -7.33
C SER A 13 -2.57 32.45 -5.93
N ALA A 14 -1.75 33.50 -5.76
CA ALA A 14 -1.53 34.15 -4.47
C ALA A 14 -2.79 34.87 -3.96
N ASP A 15 -3.51 35.58 -4.83
CA ASP A 15 -4.76 36.26 -4.48
C ASP A 15 -5.88 35.27 -4.11
N ASP A 16 -6.01 34.15 -4.83
CA ASP A 16 -6.97 33.10 -4.47
C ASP A 16 -6.58 32.41 -3.16
N ALA A 17 -5.29 32.13 -2.95
CA ALA A 17 -4.79 31.58 -1.70
C ALA A 17 -5.07 32.51 -0.52
N LEU A 18 -4.75 33.80 -0.64
CA LEU A 18 -5.02 34.82 0.37
C LEU A 18 -6.51 34.88 0.70
N ARG A 19 -7.36 34.90 -0.33
CA ARG A 19 -8.82 34.91 -0.20
C ARG A 19 -9.30 33.66 0.55
N ARG A 20 -8.91 32.46 0.11
CA ARG A 20 -9.34 31.20 0.73
C ARG A 20 -8.88 31.08 2.19
N TRP A 21 -7.63 31.45 2.50
CA TRP A 21 -7.15 31.47 3.88
C TRP A 21 -7.88 32.49 4.74
N SER A 22 -8.27 33.64 4.18
CA SER A 22 -9.03 34.68 4.87
C SER A 22 -10.49 34.28 5.10
N GLU A 23 -11.08 33.51 4.19
CA GLU A 23 -12.43 32.94 4.31
C GLU A 23 -12.49 31.81 5.36
N LEU A 24 -11.36 31.17 5.69
CA LEU A 24 -11.28 30.26 6.83
C LEU A 24 -11.40 31.04 8.14
N GLY A 25 -12.42 30.72 8.92
CA GLY A 25 -12.51 31.16 10.31
C GLY A 25 -11.27 30.73 11.11
N THR A 26 -10.86 31.54 12.10
CA THR A 26 -9.62 31.37 12.87
C THR A 26 -9.43 29.95 13.41
N GLU A 27 -10.47 29.35 13.97
CA GLU A 27 -10.41 27.98 14.51
C GLU A 27 -10.05 26.95 13.43
N LYS A 28 -10.75 26.96 12.29
CA LYS A 28 -10.46 26.05 11.16
C LYS A 28 -9.07 26.28 10.57
N ARG A 29 -8.61 27.53 10.56
CA ARG A 29 -7.27 27.89 10.11
C ARG A 29 -6.20 27.28 11.03
N GLU A 30 -6.35 27.41 12.34
CA GLU A 30 -5.42 26.81 13.31
C GLU A 30 -5.39 25.29 13.24
N GLU A 31 -6.56 24.65 13.12
CA GLU A 31 -6.65 23.20 12.91
C GLU A 31 -5.95 22.74 11.63
N LEU A 32 -6.10 23.51 10.54
CA LEU A 32 -5.46 23.20 9.27
C LEU A 32 -3.94 23.36 9.39
N LEU A 33 -3.44 24.47 9.94
CA LEU A 33 -2.01 24.68 10.15
C LEU A 33 -1.40 23.57 11.03
N GLU A 34 -2.11 23.08 12.04
CA GLU A 34 -1.65 21.92 12.82
C GLU A 34 -1.49 20.66 11.94
N LYS A 35 -2.49 20.36 11.13
CA LYS A 35 -2.46 19.20 10.21
C LYS A 35 -1.35 19.32 9.18
N LEU A 36 -1.10 20.53 8.66
CA LEU A 36 0.00 20.77 7.71
C LEU A 36 1.36 20.57 8.39
N GLN A 37 1.52 21.04 9.63
CA GLN A 37 2.74 20.81 10.41
C GLN A 37 3.00 19.31 10.60
N GLU A 38 1.99 18.52 10.98
CA GLU A 38 2.13 17.05 11.08
C GLU A 38 2.57 16.42 9.76
N GLN A 39 1.94 16.84 8.67
CA GLN A 39 2.18 16.32 7.33
C GLN A 39 3.59 16.61 6.83
N VAL A 40 4.24 17.66 7.33
CA VAL A 40 5.66 17.96 7.08
C VAL A 40 6.58 17.15 7.99
N VAL A 41 6.19 16.88 9.24
CA VAL A 41 7.08 16.20 10.20
C VAL A 41 7.23 14.71 9.92
N ILE A 42 6.17 14.05 9.45
CA ILE A 42 6.13 12.58 9.29
C ILE A 42 7.02 12.09 8.14
N PRO A 43 6.84 12.54 6.88
CA PRO A 43 7.73 12.20 5.78
C PRO A 43 8.99 13.07 5.86
N ARG A 44 10.14 12.47 6.16
CA ARG A 44 11.45 13.12 6.06
C ARG A 44 12.41 12.29 5.19
N PRO A 45 13.29 12.94 4.41
CA PRO A 45 13.36 14.38 4.15
C PRO A 45 12.33 14.82 3.09
N LEU A 46 11.84 16.05 3.21
CA LEU A 46 11.15 16.82 2.17
C LEU A 46 11.86 18.15 1.96
N GLN A 47 11.81 18.63 0.74
CA GLN A 47 12.23 19.97 0.36
C GLN A 47 11.06 20.67 -0.32
N PHE A 48 10.96 21.97 -0.11
CA PHE A 48 9.95 22.83 -0.68
C PHE A 48 10.63 24.00 -1.40
N PHE A 49 10.09 24.39 -2.55
CA PHE A 49 10.49 25.61 -3.24
C PHE A 49 9.42 26.68 -3.09
N VAL A 50 9.84 27.81 -2.52
CA VAL A 50 9.00 28.98 -2.26
C VAL A 50 9.64 30.16 -2.99
N GLY A 51 9.20 30.42 -4.22
CA GLY A 51 9.91 31.34 -5.12
C GLY A 51 11.31 30.81 -5.41
N GLU A 52 12.35 31.56 -5.04
CA GLU A 52 13.76 31.16 -5.19
C GLU A 52 14.34 30.48 -3.93
N LEU A 53 13.56 30.35 -2.86
CA LEU A 53 14.02 29.79 -1.59
C LEU A 53 13.76 28.29 -1.50
N SER A 54 14.80 27.54 -1.12
CA SER A 54 14.68 26.14 -0.70
C SER A 54 14.40 26.07 0.80
N VAL A 55 13.35 25.37 1.17
CA VAL A 55 12.89 25.22 2.56
C VAL A 55 12.87 23.73 2.88
N ASP A 56 13.54 23.32 3.96
CA ASP A 56 13.48 21.93 4.45
C ASP A 56 12.32 21.74 5.46
N ASN A 57 12.14 20.51 5.96
CA ASN A 57 11.08 20.22 6.92
C ASN A 57 11.13 21.09 8.19
N ASP A 58 12.32 21.34 8.74
CA ASP A 58 12.45 22.05 10.02
C ASP A 58 12.13 23.53 9.81
N LYS A 59 12.62 24.13 8.73
CA LYS A 59 12.28 25.52 8.38
C LYS A 59 10.81 25.66 8.00
N ALA A 60 10.20 24.68 7.34
CA ALA A 60 8.77 24.69 7.05
C ALA A 60 7.92 24.69 8.33
N VAL A 61 8.33 23.93 9.36
CA VAL A 61 7.66 23.94 10.67
C VAL A 61 7.75 25.31 11.35
N GLU A 62 8.90 25.98 11.27
CA GLU A 62 9.04 27.36 11.78
C GLU A 62 8.08 28.32 11.09
N ILE A 63 8.05 28.31 9.75
CA ILE A 63 7.18 29.19 8.94
C ILE A 63 5.69 28.94 9.26
N ILE A 64 5.27 27.69 9.40
CA ILE A 64 3.90 27.35 9.83
C ILE A 64 3.62 27.94 11.22
N GLY A 65 4.57 27.83 12.15
CA GLY A 65 4.48 28.41 13.49
C GLY A 65 4.32 29.93 13.48
N GLU A 66 5.02 30.62 12.57
CA GLU A 66 4.94 32.08 12.42
C GLU A 66 3.58 32.57 11.91
N CYS A 67 2.81 31.72 11.22
CA CYS A 67 1.46 32.02 10.73
C CYS A 67 0.39 31.93 11.82
N ARG A 68 0.62 31.13 12.87
CA ARG A 68 -0.36 30.86 13.92
C ARG A 68 -0.68 32.09 14.75
N GLY A 69 -1.95 32.27 15.08
CA GLY A 69 -2.46 33.40 15.86
C GLY A 69 -2.40 34.75 15.15
N LYS A 70 -1.92 34.82 13.90
CA LYS A 70 -1.88 36.06 13.11
C LYS A 70 -3.03 36.13 12.08
N PRO A 71 -3.55 37.33 11.78
CA PRO A 71 -4.35 37.54 10.57
C PRO A 71 -3.59 37.15 9.31
N VAL A 72 -4.29 36.59 8.33
CA VAL A 72 -3.70 36.12 7.06
C VAL A 72 -3.07 37.27 6.27
N ALA A 73 -3.64 38.48 6.36
CA ALA A 73 -3.10 39.67 5.73
C ALA A 73 -1.71 40.09 6.27
N ASP A 74 -1.31 39.58 7.45
CA ASP A 74 -0.03 39.87 8.08
C ASP A 74 1.00 38.76 7.83
N TRP A 75 0.66 37.75 7.03
CA TRP A 75 1.60 36.68 6.67
C TRP A 75 2.58 37.17 5.62
N ALA A 76 3.84 36.76 5.72
CA ALA A 76 4.81 36.99 4.65
C ALA A 76 4.40 36.21 3.39
N ASP A 77 4.73 36.74 2.21
CA ASP A 77 4.38 36.13 0.92
C ASP A 77 4.93 34.70 0.82
N GLU A 78 6.16 34.48 1.28
CA GLU A 78 6.80 33.15 1.32
C GLU A 78 6.03 32.20 2.24
N ALA A 79 5.54 32.70 3.37
CA ALA A 79 4.76 31.91 4.30
C ALA A 79 3.42 31.51 3.66
N LEU A 80 2.73 32.46 3.01
CA LEU A 80 1.48 32.21 2.30
C LEU A 80 1.66 31.17 1.18
N ILE A 81 2.72 31.28 0.37
CA ILE A 81 3.01 30.33 -0.71
C ILE A 81 3.29 28.92 -0.15
N LEU A 82 4.11 28.81 0.91
CA LEU A 82 4.44 27.53 1.52
C LEU A 82 3.18 26.84 2.07
N VAL A 83 2.43 27.53 2.93
CA VAL A 83 1.26 26.92 3.59
C VAL A 83 0.16 26.60 2.58
N SER A 84 0.05 27.38 1.50
CA SER A 84 -0.89 27.08 0.40
C SER A 84 -0.45 25.89 -0.44
N THR A 85 0.84 25.73 -0.71
CA THR A 85 1.41 24.53 -1.36
C THR A 85 1.14 23.28 -0.53
N LEU A 86 1.34 23.36 0.78
CA LEU A 86 1.02 22.28 1.72
C LEU A 86 -0.48 21.98 1.76
N TRP A 87 -1.32 23.03 1.76
CA TRP A 87 -2.77 22.87 1.75
C TRP A 87 -3.27 22.19 0.46
N LEU A 88 -2.77 22.62 -0.70
CA LEU A 88 -3.05 21.98 -1.99
C LEU A 88 -2.64 20.51 -1.99
N TRP A 89 -1.45 20.20 -1.48
CA TRP A 89 -0.99 18.81 -1.34
C TRP A 89 -1.92 17.98 -0.44
N GLN A 90 -2.34 18.53 0.71
CA GLN A 90 -3.30 17.92 1.64
C GLN A 90 -4.68 17.69 1.01
N VAL A 91 -5.17 18.62 0.21
CA VAL A 91 -6.48 18.59 -0.45
C VAL A 91 -6.50 17.63 -1.64
N GLY A 92 -5.44 17.65 -2.47
CA GLY A 92 -5.31 16.74 -3.61
C GLY A 92 -5.19 15.26 -3.22
N LYS A 93 -4.82 14.98 -1.95
CA LYS A 93 -4.65 13.62 -1.40
C LYS A 93 -3.68 12.77 -2.22
N VAL A 94 -2.54 13.36 -2.56
CA VAL A 94 -1.47 12.75 -3.35
C VAL A 94 -0.32 12.37 -2.42
N ALA A 95 0.35 11.25 -2.64
CA ALA A 95 1.56 10.93 -1.89
C ALA A 95 2.77 11.63 -2.52
N VAL A 96 3.72 12.17 -1.74
CA VAL A 96 4.93 12.83 -2.30
C VAL A 96 5.72 11.91 -3.23
N SER A 97 5.72 10.60 -2.95
CA SER A 97 6.36 9.61 -3.82
C SER A 97 5.78 9.56 -5.24
N GLU A 98 4.57 10.10 -5.46
CA GLU A 98 3.99 10.27 -6.79
C GLU A 98 4.58 11.43 -7.59
N LEU A 99 5.31 12.31 -6.91
CA LEU A 99 6.04 13.43 -7.48
C LEU A 99 7.54 13.10 -7.66
N ASN A 100 7.89 11.81 -7.66
CA ASN A 100 9.26 11.32 -7.88
C ASN A 100 10.33 11.97 -6.99
N GLN A 101 9.98 12.23 -5.72
CA GLN A 101 10.87 12.91 -4.75
C GLN A 101 11.31 14.32 -5.19
N ALA A 102 10.58 14.95 -6.12
CA ALA A 102 10.82 16.34 -6.47
C ALA A 102 10.50 17.26 -5.28
N ASP A 103 11.19 18.38 -5.25
CA ASP A 103 10.98 19.44 -4.28
C ASP A 103 9.59 20.05 -4.50
N LEU A 104 8.79 20.10 -3.44
CA LEU A 104 7.39 20.50 -3.50
C LEU A 104 7.28 22.00 -3.79
N SER A 105 6.62 22.35 -4.88
CA SER A 105 6.37 23.73 -5.27
C SER A 105 4.96 23.90 -5.80
N PHE A 106 4.49 25.14 -5.82
CA PHE A 106 3.18 25.47 -6.35
C PHE A 106 3.04 25.05 -7.83
N SER A 107 4.01 25.41 -8.68
CA SER A 107 4.02 25.09 -10.10
C SER A 107 4.06 23.58 -10.37
N LEU A 108 4.82 22.82 -9.55
CA LEU A 108 4.83 21.36 -9.64
C LEU A 108 3.45 20.77 -9.38
N LEU A 109 2.75 21.26 -8.34
CA LEU A 109 1.40 20.80 -8.02
C LEU A 109 0.39 21.21 -9.09
N GLU A 110 0.54 22.39 -9.70
CA GLU A 110 -0.31 22.84 -10.81
C GLU A 110 -0.21 21.91 -12.02
N GLU A 111 1.02 21.66 -12.48
CA GLU A 111 1.27 20.75 -13.61
C GLU A 111 0.73 19.35 -13.27
N TYR A 112 1.05 18.86 -12.08
CA TYR A 112 0.67 17.53 -11.63
C TYR A 112 -0.85 17.37 -11.52
N PHE A 113 -1.57 18.27 -10.85
CA PHE A 113 -3.02 18.17 -10.69
C PHE A 113 -3.76 18.32 -12.02
N THR A 114 -3.29 19.22 -12.90
CA THR A 114 -3.86 19.39 -14.25
C THR A 114 -3.67 18.12 -15.08
N ALA A 115 -2.48 17.52 -15.05
CA ALA A 115 -2.22 16.24 -15.71
C ALA A 115 -3.07 15.10 -15.12
N LYS A 116 -3.18 15.02 -13.79
CA LYS A 116 -3.97 14.01 -13.07
C LYS A 116 -5.45 14.09 -13.43
N ARG A 117 -6.02 15.30 -13.43
CA ARG A 117 -7.42 15.54 -13.80
C ARG A 117 -7.71 15.11 -15.23
N ARG A 118 -6.86 15.48 -16.19
CA ARG A 118 -6.99 15.00 -17.59
C ARG A 118 -6.97 13.48 -17.67
N GLY A 119 -6.03 12.83 -16.96
CA GLY A 119 -5.96 11.37 -16.86
C GLY A 119 -7.25 10.76 -16.32
N TYR A 120 -7.83 11.35 -15.27
CA TYR A 120 -9.10 10.89 -14.70
C TYR A 120 -10.29 11.06 -15.65
N HIS A 121 -10.40 12.20 -16.34
CA HIS A 121 -11.44 12.39 -17.36
C HIS A 121 -11.34 11.37 -18.48
N ARG A 122 -10.12 11.05 -18.95
CA ARG A 122 -9.89 10.02 -19.97
C ARG A 122 -10.37 8.64 -19.53
N ILE A 123 -10.03 8.22 -18.30
CA ILE A 123 -10.49 6.93 -17.74
C ILE A 123 -12.02 6.89 -17.64
N LEU A 124 -12.64 8.01 -17.28
CA LEU A 124 -14.10 8.13 -17.18
C LEU A 124 -14.80 8.32 -18.54
N GLY A 125 -14.06 8.39 -19.66
CA GLY A 125 -14.62 8.69 -20.99
C GLY A 125 -15.29 10.06 -21.07
N ARG A 126 -14.92 10.99 -20.19
CA ARG A 126 -15.44 12.37 -20.18
C ARG A 126 -14.59 13.24 -21.11
N PRO A 127 -15.18 14.25 -21.78
CA PRO A 127 -14.39 15.18 -22.58
C PRO A 127 -13.33 15.87 -21.70
N GLU A 128 -12.13 16.01 -22.25
CA GLU A 128 -11.08 16.82 -21.63
C GLU A 128 -11.44 18.30 -21.84
N THR A 129 -12.17 18.88 -20.90
CA THR A 129 -12.39 20.34 -20.89
C THR A 129 -11.16 20.99 -20.27
N PRO A 130 -10.52 21.97 -20.93
CA PRO A 130 -9.50 22.78 -20.25
C PRO A 130 -10.11 23.42 -19.01
N PRO A 131 -9.32 23.67 -17.94
CA PRO A 131 -9.81 24.43 -16.80
C PRO A 131 -10.42 25.74 -17.27
N ALA A 132 -11.55 26.13 -16.67
CA ALA A 132 -12.13 27.43 -16.98
C ALA A 132 -11.13 28.52 -16.57
N GLU A 133 -11.13 29.67 -17.25
CA GLU A 133 -10.26 30.81 -16.88
C GLU A 133 -10.43 31.26 -15.42
N THR A 134 -11.58 30.95 -14.82
CA THR A 134 -11.92 31.26 -13.42
C THR A 134 -11.69 30.11 -12.44
N GLU A 135 -11.29 28.93 -12.89
CA GLU A 135 -11.12 27.75 -12.04
C GLU A 135 -9.76 27.79 -11.35
N SER A 136 -9.76 27.77 -10.01
CA SER A 136 -8.52 27.89 -9.25
C SER A 136 -7.83 26.53 -9.06
N LEU A 137 -6.53 26.54 -8.73
CA LEU A 137 -5.81 25.29 -8.49
C LEU A 137 -6.39 24.48 -7.32
N PHE A 138 -6.97 25.16 -6.33
CA PHE A 138 -7.71 24.50 -5.25
C PHE A 138 -8.95 23.78 -5.78
N ASP A 139 -9.71 24.38 -6.70
CA ASP A 139 -10.88 23.73 -7.32
C ASP A 139 -10.46 22.46 -8.07
N ILE A 140 -9.34 22.54 -8.82
CA ILE A 140 -8.77 21.38 -9.50
C ILE A 140 -8.39 20.30 -8.48
N ALA A 141 -7.64 20.65 -7.43
CA ALA A 141 -7.20 19.71 -6.39
C ALA A 141 -8.38 19.03 -5.67
N GLU A 142 -9.40 19.80 -5.31
CA GLU A 142 -10.63 19.29 -4.67
C GLU A 142 -11.38 18.33 -5.60
N SER A 143 -11.46 18.66 -6.90
CA SER A 143 -12.14 17.83 -7.90
C SER A 143 -11.51 16.44 -8.04
N LEU A 144 -10.19 16.30 -7.83
CA LEU A 144 -9.48 15.03 -7.96
C LEU A 144 -10.05 13.95 -7.02
N VAL A 145 -10.48 14.33 -5.81
CA VAL A 145 -11.04 13.38 -4.85
C VAL A 145 -12.38 12.83 -5.35
N GLY A 146 -13.24 13.69 -5.90
CA GLY A 146 -14.52 13.29 -6.48
C GLY A 146 -14.34 12.41 -7.72
N LEU A 147 -13.47 12.82 -8.64
CA LEU A 147 -13.12 12.06 -9.84
C LEU A 147 -12.54 10.67 -9.50
N ARG A 148 -11.64 10.59 -8.52
CA ARG A 148 -11.08 9.32 -8.05
C ARG A 148 -12.18 8.39 -7.52
N LYS A 149 -13.10 8.90 -6.70
CA LYS A 149 -14.25 8.12 -6.20
C LYS A 149 -15.13 7.61 -7.33
N ASP A 150 -15.36 8.41 -8.37
CA ASP A 150 -16.13 7.99 -9.54
C ASP A 150 -15.44 6.85 -10.30
N ILE A 151 -14.12 6.93 -10.49
CA ILE A 151 -13.33 5.87 -11.13
C ILE A 151 -13.37 4.58 -10.30
N GLU A 152 -13.19 4.68 -8.99
CA GLU A 152 -13.17 3.55 -8.04
C GLU A 152 -14.51 2.79 -7.93
N ARG A 153 -15.60 3.32 -8.51
CA ARG A 153 -16.85 2.56 -8.69
C ARG A 153 -16.65 1.36 -9.61
N HIS A 154 -15.90 1.53 -10.70
CA HIS A 154 -15.71 0.53 -11.75
C HIS A 154 -14.27 0.02 -11.85
N HIS A 155 -13.33 0.65 -11.17
CA HIS A 155 -11.91 0.28 -11.17
C HIS A 155 -11.37 0.06 -9.76
N ILE A 156 -10.24 -0.60 -9.66
CA ILE A 156 -9.41 -0.67 -8.46
C ILE A 156 -8.24 0.29 -8.64
N ARG A 157 -8.04 1.17 -7.67
CA ARG A 157 -6.87 2.03 -7.60
C ARG A 157 -5.64 1.19 -7.27
N CYS A 158 -4.64 1.25 -8.13
CA CYS A 158 -3.40 0.49 -8.03
C CYS A 158 -2.19 1.44 -8.06
N MET A 159 -1.03 0.94 -7.62
CA MET A 159 0.24 1.65 -7.80
C MET A 159 1.18 0.88 -8.74
N ARG A 160 2.08 1.60 -9.37
CA ARG A 160 3.30 1.07 -9.97
C ARG A 160 4.47 1.66 -9.20
N ILE A 161 5.41 0.83 -8.78
CA ILE A 161 6.51 1.24 -7.92
C ILE A 161 7.83 0.91 -8.61
N ASN A 162 8.75 1.86 -8.63
CA ASN A 162 10.12 1.61 -9.01
C ASN A 162 10.99 1.66 -7.75
N GLY A 163 11.45 0.51 -7.30
CA GLY A 163 12.29 0.36 -6.13
C GLY A 163 13.68 0.99 -6.27
N ALA A 164 14.14 1.31 -7.48
CA ALA A 164 15.42 2.01 -7.70
C ALA A 164 15.28 3.54 -7.58
N THR A 165 14.16 4.13 -8.00
CA THR A 165 13.92 5.58 -7.94
C THR A 165 12.97 5.99 -6.83
N TRP A 166 12.34 5.03 -6.14
CA TRP A 166 11.22 5.22 -5.21
C TRP A 166 9.96 5.84 -5.81
N GLU A 167 9.93 6.02 -7.12
CA GLU A 167 8.79 6.56 -7.84
C GLU A 167 7.56 5.68 -7.63
N ARG A 168 6.41 6.30 -7.35
CA ARG A 168 5.13 5.61 -7.28
C ARG A 168 4.15 6.25 -8.23
N ARG A 169 3.60 5.50 -9.18
CA ARG A 169 2.58 6.01 -10.11
C ARG A 169 1.25 5.35 -9.83
N GLU A 170 0.23 6.15 -9.55
CA GLU A 170 -1.14 5.66 -9.49
C GLU A 170 -1.64 5.26 -10.89
N TRP A 171 -2.38 4.17 -10.95
CA TRP A 171 -3.13 3.74 -12.13
C TRP A 171 -4.40 2.99 -11.70
N PHE A 172 -5.25 2.61 -12.65
CA PHE A 172 -6.53 1.99 -12.37
C PHE A 172 -6.72 0.71 -13.18
N LEU A 173 -7.08 -0.37 -12.48
CA LEU A 173 -7.40 -1.66 -13.06
C LEU A 173 -8.93 -1.82 -13.14
N PRO A 174 -9.54 -2.10 -14.31
CA PRO A 174 -10.98 -2.36 -14.41
C PRO A 174 -11.39 -3.54 -13.51
N LYS A 175 -12.48 -3.39 -12.74
CA LYS A 175 -13.00 -4.48 -11.88
C LYS A 175 -13.49 -5.67 -12.71
N ALA A 176 -13.93 -5.43 -13.95
CA ALA A 176 -14.39 -6.46 -14.87
C ALA A 176 -13.27 -7.46 -15.21
N ASP A 177 -12.01 -7.02 -15.22
CA ASP A 177 -10.85 -7.86 -15.59
C ASP A 177 -10.47 -8.87 -14.50
N ILE A 178 -11.02 -8.73 -13.29
CA ILE A 178 -10.66 -9.56 -12.14
C ILE A 178 -11.53 -10.82 -12.07
N ASN A 179 -12.80 -10.73 -12.46
CA ASN A 179 -13.83 -11.77 -12.40
C ASN A 179 -13.58 -12.88 -11.34
N PRO A 180 -13.91 -12.64 -10.06
CA PRO A 180 -13.64 -13.60 -9.00
C PRO A 180 -14.47 -14.89 -9.10
N ASP A 181 -15.56 -14.88 -9.85
CA ASP A 181 -16.43 -16.03 -10.06
C ASP A 181 -15.87 -17.01 -11.12
N GLU A 182 -14.84 -16.60 -11.85
CA GLU A 182 -14.07 -17.48 -12.72
C GLU A 182 -13.18 -18.40 -11.89
N LEU A 183 -13.60 -19.66 -11.78
CA LEU A 183 -12.93 -20.69 -10.99
C LEU A 183 -12.37 -21.75 -11.94
N PRO A 184 -11.04 -21.75 -12.17
CA PRO A 184 -10.39 -22.75 -13.02
C PRO A 184 -10.61 -24.18 -12.51
N GLU A 185 -10.66 -25.15 -13.43
CA GLU A 185 -10.87 -26.57 -13.06
C GLU A 185 -9.70 -27.14 -12.26
N ASP A 186 -8.47 -26.75 -12.61
CA ASP A 186 -7.22 -27.15 -11.94
C ASP A 186 -7.14 -26.64 -10.49
N LEU A 187 -7.82 -25.53 -10.16
CA LEU A 187 -7.97 -25.10 -8.77
C LEU A 187 -8.71 -26.14 -7.92
N GLN A 188 -9.77 -26.76 -8.44
CA GLN A 188 -10.54 -27.75 -7.69
C GLN A 188 -9.72 -29.00 -7.42
N GLU A 189 -8.97 -29.47 -8.43
CA GLU A 189 -8.04 -30.60 -8.28
C GLU A 189 -6.93 -30.27 -7.28
N HIS A 190 -6.40 -29.04 -7.31
CA HIS A 190 -5.38 -28.60 -6.36
C HIS A 190 -5.90 -28.59 -4.92
N LEU A 191 -7.10 -28.06 -4.68
CA LEU A 191 -7.72 -28.04 -3.35
C LEU A 191 -7.99 -29.47 -2.85
N GLU A 192 -8.54 -30.34 -3.69
CA GLU A 192 -8.81 -31.73 -3.33
C GLU A 192 -7.54 -32.47 -2.95
N ALA A 193 -6.48 -32.34 -3.76
CA ALA A 193 -5.20 -32.98 -3.49
C ALA A 193 -4.51 -32.45 -2.21
N ARG A 194 -4.66 -31.15 -1.92
CA ARG A 194 -3.92 -30.51 -0.83
C ARG A 194 -4.63 -30.55 0.52
N ILE A 195 -5.95 -30.42 0.53
CA ILE A 195 -6.77 -30.30 1.75
C ILE A 195 -7.92 -31.31 1.80
N GLY A 196 -8.09 -32.18 0.79
CA GLY A 196 -9.09 -33.24 0.79
C GLY A 196 -10.52 -32.78 0.48
N HIS A 197 -10.69 -31.53 0.04
CA HIS A 197 -12.00 -30.93 -0.22
C HIS A 197 -12.03 -30.23 -1.58
N ARG A 198 -13.16 -30.32 -2.28
CA ARG A 198 -13.45 -29.58 -3.52
C ARG A 198 -14.29 -28.35 -3.21
N LEU A 199 -14.31 -27.38 -4.12
CA LEU A 199 -15.26 -26.27 -4.02
C LEU A 199 -16.69 -26.81 -4.12
N PRO A 200 -17.57 -26.58 -3.13
CA PRO A 200 -18.97 -26.97 -3.25
C PRO A 200 -19.67 -26.18 -4.35
N PRO A 201 -20.82 -26.67 -4.86
CA PRO A 201 -21.66 -25.88 -5.76
C PRO A 201 -22.14 -24.60 -5.06
N GLY A 202 -22.33 -23.54 -5.82
CA GLY A 202 -22.83 -22.26 -5.30
C GLY A 202 -22.78 -21.14 -6.33
N ASP A 203 -23.57 -20.10 -6.08
CA ASP A 203 -23.63 -18.90 -6.92
C ASP A 203 -22.49 -17.96 -6.55
N GLY A 204 -21.46 -17.96 -7.42
CA GLY A 204 -20.27 -17.13 -7.28
C GLY A 204 -19.26 -17.61 -6.23
N HIS A 205 -18.11 -16.93 -6.20
CA HIS A 205 -16.98 -17.29 -5.35
C HIS A 205 -17.29 -17.16 -3.86
N VAL A 206 -18.09 -16.18 -3.44
CA VAL A 206 -18.41 -15.97 -2.02
C VAL A 206 -19.11 -17.21 -1.44
N ALA A 207 -20.15 -17.71 -2.12
CA ALA A 207 -20.88 -18.89 -1.67
C ALA A 207 -19.98 -20.13 -1.64
N ARG A 208 -19.20 -20.35 -2.70
CA ARG A 208 -18.33 -21.54 -2.83
C ARG A 208 -17.19 -21.56 -1.82
N PHE A 209 -16.48 -20.45 -1.62
CA PHE A 209 -15.41 -20.37 -0.62
C PHE A 209 -15.93 -20.35 0.82
N THR A 210 -17.15 -19.83 1.05
CA THR A 210 -17.82 -19.99 2.35
C THR A 210 -18.10 -21.46 2.62
N GLY A 211 -18.76 -22.16 1.70
CA GLY A 211 -19.06 -23.59 1.87
C GLY A 211 -17.80 -24.46 1.98
N LEU A 212 -16.74 -24.16 1.21
CA LEU A 212 -15.45 -24.85 1.37
C LEU A 212 -14.87 -24.63 2.78
N THR A 213 -14.94 -23.40 3.29
CA THR A 213 -14.45 -23.07 4.63
C THR A 213 -15.23 -23.83 5.70
N GLU A 214 -16.56 -23.89 5.57
CA GLU A 214 -17.44 -24.64 6.48
C GLU A 214 -17.11 -26.15 6.45
N GLN A 215 -16.95 -26.76 5.27
CA GLN A 215 -16.57 -28.18 5.14
C GLN A 215 -15.21 -28.49 5.80
N VAL A 216 -14.23 -27.60 5.62
CA VAL A 216 -12.90 -27.73 6.24
C VAL A 216 -13.01 -27.66 7.77
N ILE A 217 -13.81 -26.73 8.30
CA ILE A 217 -14.09 -26.61 9.74
C ILE A 217 -14.77 -27.88 10.27
N GLU A 218 -15.79 -28.38 9.59
CA GLU A 218 -16.53 -29.60 9.97
C GLU A 218 -15.64 -30.84 9.98
N SER A 219 -14.67 -30.94 9.07
CA SER A 219 -13.66 -32.01 9.08
C SER A 219 -12.60 -31.88 10.17
N GLY A 220 -12.66 -30.83 11.01
CA GLY A 220 -11.68 -30.56 12.06
C GLY A 220 -10.35 -29.99 11.55
N THR A 221 -10.30 -29.53 10.31
CA THR A 221 -9.09 -28.93 9.72
C THR A 221 -9.12 -27.42 9.89
N ASN A 222 -7.98 -26.80 10.22
CA ASN A 222 -7.93 -25.34 10.38
C ASN A 222 -8.05 -24.65 9.00
N PRO A 223 -8.93 -23.63 8.84
CA PRO A 223 -9.08 -22.90 7.57
C PRO A 223 -7.82 -22.23 7.02
N ALA A 224 -6.76 -22.06 7.83
CA ALA A 224 -5.45 -21.61 7.35
C ALA A 224 -4.90 -22.50 6.22
N GLU A 225 -5.23 -23.79 6.19
CA GLU A 225 -4.80 -24.69 5.11
C GLU A 225 -5.39 -24.32 3.75
N ILE A 226 -6.58 -23.69 3.71
CA ILE A 226 -7.14 -23.17 2.45
C ILE A 226 -6.30 -21.99 1.95
N LEU A 227 -5.90 -21.07 2.84
CA LEU A 227 -5.04 -19.93 2.47
C LEU A 227 -3.68 -20.41 1.95
N VAL A 228 -3.12 -21.44 2.59
CA VAL A 228 -1.88 -22.09 2.17
C VAL A 228 -2.05 -22.75 0.80
N ALA A 229 -3.13 -23.50 0.58
CA ALA A 229 -3.41 -24.12 -0.72
C ALA A 229 -3.56 -23.08 -1.83
N LEU A 230 -4.28 -21.98 -1.59
CA LEU A 230 -4.42 -20.89 -2.56
C LEU A 230 -3.08 -20.20 -2.86
N ALA A 231 -2.22 -20.02 -1.85
CA ALA A 231 -0.88 -19.48 -2.06
C ALA A 231 -0.02 -20.43 -2.91
N THR A 232 -0.05 -21.74 -2.65
CA THR A 232 0.69 -22.74 -3.44
C THR A 232 0.14 -22.85 -4.86
N TYR A 233 -1.18 -22.84 -5.04
CA TYR A 233 -1.83 -22.83 -6.36
C TYR A 233 -1.38 -21.65 -7.23
N ALA A 234 -1.20 -20.47 -6.66
CA ALA A 234 -0.70 -19.32 -7.42
C ALA A 234 0.66 -19.58 -8.11
N LEU A 235 1.48 -20.49 -7.57
CA LEU A 235 2.77 -20.87 -8.17
C LEU A 235 2.66 -21.91 -9.28
N THR A 236 1.51 -22.57 -9.43
CA THR A 236 1.26 -23.51 -10.53
C THR A 236 0.71 -22.81 -11.78
N LEU A 237 0.28 -21.55 -11.65
CA LEU A 237 -0.29 -20.77 -12.74
C LEU A 237 0.80 -20.30 -13.74
N PRO A 238 0.80 -20.81 -14.99
CA PRO A 238 1.82 -20.44 -15.96
C PRO A 238 1.85 -18.95 -16.28
N GLN A 239 0.67 -18.29 -16.27
CA GLN A 239 0.57 -16.85 -16.53
C GLN A 239 1.23 -16.00 -15.44
N LEU A 240 1.36 -16.51 -14.21
CA LEU A 240 2.02 -15.79 -13.13
C LEU A 240 3.53 -16.05 -13.09
N ASP A 241 3.98 -17.23 -13.53
CA ASP A 241 5.41 -17.64 -13.58
C ASP A 241 6.23 -17.05 -12.40
N ALA A 242 5.69 -17.21 -11.19
CA ALA A 242 6.21 -16.63 -9.97
C ALA A 242 7.15 -17.62 -9.29
N ASP A 243 8.17 -17.12 -8.61
CA ASP A 243 9.12 -17.94 -7.86
C ASP A 243 8.64 -18.14 -6.41
N TYR A 244 7.97 -17.12 -5.85
CA TYR A 244 7.42 -17.15 -4.49
C TYR A 244 5.99 -16.61 -4.45
N SER A 245 5.19 -17.15 -3.54
CA SER A 245 3.91 -16.59 -3.13
C SER A 245 3.87 -16.44 -1.62
N ILE A 246 3.18 -15.41 -1.15
CA ILE A 246 3.19 -15.02 0.25
C ILE A 246 1.77 -14.64 0.64
N ILE A 247 1.23 -15.30 1.66
CA ILE A 247 0.01 -14.87 2.35
C ILE A 247 0.38 -14.48 3.77
N THR A 248 -0.06 -13.29 4.18
CA THR A 248 0.05 -12.82 5.55
C THR A 248 -1.30 -12.31 6.00
N CYS A 249 -1.71 -12.67 7.21
CA CYS A 249 -3.00 -12.28 7.76
C CYS A 249 -2.93 -12.22 9.29
N ALA A 250 -3.71 -11.33 9.91
CA ALA A 250 -3.98 -11.42 11.35
C ALA A 250 -4.54 -12.81 11.67
N ARG A 251 -4.15 -13.37 12.81
CA ARG A 251 -4.54 -14.74 13.22
C ARG A 251 -6.04 -14.86 13.49
N GLY A 252 -6.73 -13.74 13.76
CA GLY A 252 -8.15 -13.71 14.16
C GLY A 252 -8.35 -13.38 15.63
N ASN A 253 -7.28 -13.24 16.40
CA ASN A 253 -7.32 -12.64 17.72
C ASN A 253 -7.14 -11.10 17.63
N LYS A 254 -7.57 -10.40 18.67
CA LYS A 254 -7.42 -8.94 18.81
C LYS A 254 -8.00 -8.13 17.65
N LEU A 255 -9.06 -8.64 16.99
CA LEU A 255 -9.75 -7.90 15.93
C LEU A 255 -10.49 -6.65 16.46
N GLU A 256 -10.84 -6.66 17.75
CA GLU A 256 -11.42 -5.51 18.46
C GLU A 256 -10.37 -4.45 18.79
N THR A 257 -9.14 -4.87 19.12
CA THR A 257 -7.99 -4.00 19.44
C THR A 257 -6.82 -4.27 18.49
N PRO A 258 -6.98 -4.01 17.18
CA PRO A 258 -5.97 -4.36 16.19
C PRO A 258 -4.62 -3.71 16.45
N GLU A 259 -4.58 -2.53 17.09
CA GLU A 259 -3.37 -1.84 17.55
C GLU A 259 -2.50 -2.69 18.49
N ASP A 260 -3.06 -3.69 19.18
CA ASP A 260 -2.36 -4.59 20.10
C ASP A 260 -1.79 -5.85 19.43
N ILE A 261 -1.98 -6.01 18.11
CA ILE A 261 -1.47 -7.14 17.34
C ILE A 261 0.06 -7.15 17.39
N ALA A 262 0.64 -8.21 17.95
CA ALA A 262 2.06 -8.48 17.96
C ALA A 262 2.44 -9.44 16.82
N MET A 263 3.74 -9.67 16.60
CA MET A 263 4.19 -10.58 15.54
C MET A 263 3.64 -12.01 15.68
N SER A 264 3.44 -12.49 16.92
CA SER A 264 2.85 -13.81 17.22
C SER A 264 1.35 -13.89 16.95
N ASP A 265 0.70 -12.76 16.67
CA ASP A 265 -0.72 -12.65 16.34
C ASP A 265 -0.96 -12.56 14.83
N VAL A 266 0.09 -12.81 14.04
CA VAL A 266 0.05 -12.70 12.57
C VAL A 266 0.50 -14.01 11.96
N MET A 267 -0.41 -14.65 11.23
CA MET A 267 -0.13 -15.79 10.36
C MET A 267 0.66 -15.29 9.14
N SER A 268 1.74 -15.97 8.79
CA SER A 268 2.44 -15.71 7.52
C SER A 268 3.02 -16.98 6.93
N TYR A 269 2.65 -17.27 5.70
CA TYR A 269 3.12 -18.42 4.93
C TYR A 269 3.72 -17.95 3.62
N THR A 270 4.88 -18.51 3.27
CA THR A 270 5.57 -18.28 2.00
C THR A 270 5.70 -19.62 1.31
N ALA A 271 5.17 -19.77 0.10
CA ALA A 271 5.46 -20.90 -0.76
C ALA A 271 6.60 -20.54 -1.71
N VAL A 272 7.45 -21.52 -2.02
CA VAL A 272 8.53 -21.42 -3.01
C VAL A 272 8.26 -22.45 -4.09
N ARG A 273 8.41 -22.07 -5.35
CA ARG A 273 8.18 -22.98 -6.49
C ARG A 273 9.14 -24.16 -6.40
N SER A 274 8.66 -25.37 -6.68
CA SER A 274 9.41 -26.61 -6.40
C SER A 274 10.68 -26.78 -7.24
N ASP A 275 10.69 -26.24 -8.45
CA ASP A 275 11.83 -26.21 -9.39
C ASP A 275 12.68 -24.94 -9.23
N PHE A 276 12.41 -24.10 -8.24
CA PHE A 276 13.17 -22.89 -8.00
C PHE A 276 14.58 -23.22 -7.51
N ASP A 277 15.59 -22.76 -8.26
CA ASP A 277 16.99 -22.77 -7.84
C ASP A 277 17.43 -21.35 -7.42
N PRO A 278 17.51 -21.07 -6.10
CA PRO A 278 17.99 -19.79 -5.59
C PRO A 278 19.38 -19.42 -6.13
N ALA A 279 20.29 -20.38 -6.23
CA ALA A 279 21.68 -20.13 -6.61
C ALA A 279 21.77 -19.68 -8.08
N ALA A 280 21.04 -20.33 -8.98
CA ALA A 280 20.92 -19.92 -10.38
C ALA A 280 20.35 -18.50 -10.55
N ARG A 281 19.58 -18.03 -9.56
CA ARG A 281 19.04 -16.67 -9.52
C ARG A 281 19.91 -15.68 -8.74
N GLY A 282 21.09 -16.07 -8.25
CA GLY A 282 21.97 -15.22 -7.45
C GLY A 282 21.45 -14.92 -6.03
N VAL A 283 20.53 -15.75 -5.53
CA VAL A 283 19.99 -15.70 -4.18
C VAL A 283 20.84 -16.57 -3.27
N ARG A 284 21.27 -16.02 -2.12
CA ARG A 284 22.20 -16.71 -1.21
C ARG A 284 21.53 -17.69 -0.25
N LEU A 285 20.23 -17.51 -0.05
CA LEU A 285 19.44 -18.26 0.92
C LEU A 285 18.83 -19.51 0.26
N LYS A 286 18.73 -20.59 1.04
CA LYS A 286 17.97 -21.80 0.68
C LYS A 286 16.47 -21.55 0.81
N ASN A 287 15.64 -22.42 0.24
CA ASN A 287 14.18 -22.25 0.19
C ASN A 287 13.55 -22.08 1.59
N ASP A 288 13.95 -22.89 2.57
CA ASP A 288 13.52 -22.79 3.97
C ASP A 288 13.87 -21.44 4.62
N GLN A 289 15.06 -20.92 4.31
CA GLN A 289 15.54 -19.63 4.79
C GLN A 289 14.77 -18.47 4.17
N ILE A 290 14.51 -18.54 2.87
CA ILE A 290 13.69 -17.56 2.14
C ILE A 290 12.30 -17.51 2.78
N MET A 291 11.67 -18.67 2.98
CA MET A 291 10.35 -18.77 3.62
C MET A 291 10.35 -18.11 5.00
N ASN A 292 11.32 -18.41 5.85
CA ASN A 292 11.41 -17.83 7.19
C ASN A 292 11.63 -16.31 7.17
N ALA A 293 12.59 -15.85 6.36
CA ALA A 293 12.99 -14.44 6.31
C ALA A 293 11.86 -13.55 5.79
N ILE A 294 11.17 -14.01 4.73
CA ILE A 294 10.02 -13.32 4.17
C ILE A 294 8.87 -13.29 5.18
N SER A 295 8.48 -14.44 5.74
CA SER A 295 7.38 -14.49 6.71
C SER A 295 7.63 -13.61 7.94
N GLN A 296 8.87 -13.56 8.45
CA GLN A 296 9.23 -12.66 9.55
C GLN A 296 9.04 -11.18 9.17
N ARG A 297 9.54 -10.78 7.99
CA ARG A 297 9.42 -9.40 7.50
C ARG A 297 7.96 -9.00 7.32
N MET A 298 7.13 -9.92 6.84
CA MET A 298 5.71 -9.68 6.60
C MET A 298 4.91 -9.52 7.89
N ARG A 299 5.17 -10.34 8.91
CA ARG A 299 4.57 -10.15 10.24
C ARG A 299 4.91 -8.79 10.84
N TYR A 300 6.18 -8.37 10.74
CA TYR A 300 6.60 -7.04 11.17
C TYR A 300 5.86 -5.92 10.40
N ASN A 301 5.66 -6.06 9.07
CA ASN A 301 4.89 -5.09 8.29
C ASN A 301 3.46 -4.92 8.80
N VAL A 302 2.79 -6.00 9.18
CA VAL A 302 1.44 -5.92 9.78
C VAL A 302 1.50 -5.16 11.11
N VAL A 303 2.44 -5.49 12.00
CA VAL A 303 2.62 -4.78 13.29
C VAL A 303 2.87 -3.28 13.09
N CYS A 304 3.61 -2.88 12.06
CA CYS A 304 3.79 -1.46 11.73
C CYS A 304 2.53 -0.80 11.18
N ARG A 305 1.66 -1.53 10.47
CA ARG A 305 0.41 -1.00 9.90
C ARG A 305 -0.69 -0.89 10.94
N VAL A 306 -0.77 -1.80 11.91
CA VAL A 306 -1.83 -1.75 12.93
C VAL A 306 -1.73 -0.53 13.84
N ARG A 307 -0.55 0.09 13.92
CA ARG A 307 -0.36 1.38 14.59
C ARG A 307 -1.28 2.48 14.06
N ASN A 308 -1.78 2.39 12.82
CA ASN A 308 -2.79 3.32 12.31
C ASN A 308 -4.10 3.31 13.11
N TYR A 309 -4.40 2.23 13.84
CA TYR A 309 -5.58 2.11 14.70
C TYR A 309 -5.38 2.66 16.10
N SER A 310 -4.14 2.94 16.51
CA SER A 310 -3.83 3.43 17.84
C SER A 310 -4.49 4.79 18.10
N SER A 311 -5.10 4.94 19.27
CA SER A 311 -5.56 6.25 19.74
C SER A 311 -4.39 7.20 20.05
N ASP A 312 -3.20 6.65 20.32
CA ASP A 312 -1.97 7.41 20.52
C ASP A 312 -1.45 7.98 19.19
N ARG A 313 -1.44 9.32 19.11
CA ARG A 313 -0.93 10.09 17.97
C ARG A 313 0.55 9.78 17.69
N ALA A 314 1.39 9.64 18.71
CA ALA A 314 2.82 9.39 18.53
C ALA A 314 3.08 8.04 17.86
N GLN A 315 2.27 7.02 18.19
CA GLN A 315 2.33 5.72 17.52
C GLN A 315 1.83 5.79 16.08
N ARG A 316 0.73 6.50 15.81
CA ARG A 316 0.21 6.69 14.44
C ARG A 316 1.21 7.39 13.52
N MET A 317 1.98 8.34 14.04
CA MET A 317 3.03 9.01 13.27
C MET A 317 4.15 8.06 12.80
N GLN A 318 4.34 6.92 13.47
CA GLN A 318 5.30 5.89 13.08
C GLN A 318 4.66 4.74 12.27
N ALA A 319 3.38 4.86 11.93
CA ALA A 319 2.66 3.81 11.24
C ALA A 319 3.06 3.75 9.76
N GLN A 320 3.14 2.53 9.22
CA GLN A 320 3.22 2.37 7.78
C GLN A 320 1.84 2.61 7.16
N ALA A 321 1.78 3.37 6.08
CA ALA A 321 0.53 3.61 5.36
C ALA A 321 -0.10 2.30 4.87
N PHE A 322 -1.44 2.26 4.84
CA PHE A 322 -2.15 1.18 4.15
C PHE A 322 -1.79 1.19 2.67
N GLN A 323 -1.55 0.00 2.12
CA GLN A 323 -1.13 -0.16 0.75
C GLN A 323 -2.34 -0.36 -0.17
N HIS A 324 -2.19 0.10 -1.41
CA HIS A 324 -3.04 -0.30 -2.53
C HIS A 324 -2.46 -1.55 -3.19
N PRO A 325 -3.22 -2.27 -4.03
CA PRO A 325 -2.64 -3.26 -4.92
C PRO A 325 -1.61 -2.61 -5.83
N ASP A 326 -0.52 -3.30 -6.13
CA ASP A 326 0.52 -2.73 -7.00
C ASP A 326 1.44 -3.74 -7.65
N ILE A 327 2.15 -3.23 -8.66
CA ILE A 327 3.27 -3.86 -9.33
C ILE A 327 4.53 -3.06 -8.99
N ALA A 328 5.53 -3.72 -8.45
CA ALA A 328 6.80 -3.12 -8.09
C ALA A 328 7.95 -3.75 -8.86
N VAL A 329 8.91 -2.91 -9.30
CA VAL A 329 10.10 -3.33 -10.04
C VAL A 329 11.38 -2.90 -9.33
N MET A 330 12.47 -3.63 -9.53
CA MET A 330 13.78 -3.32 -8.92
C MET A 330 13.70 -3.17 -7.39
N GLU A 331 12.87 -3.98 -6.74
CA GLU A 331 12.65 -3.91 -5.29
C GLU A 331 13.91 -4.24 -4.46
N ASP A 332 14.92 -4.86 -5.08
CA ASP A 332 16.20 -5.20 -4.47
C ASP A 332 17.27 -4.10 -4.53
N ALA A 333 16.98 -2.97 -5.21
CA ALA A 333 17.92 -1.87 -5.37
C ALA A 333 18.39 -1.32 -4.02
N HIS A 334 17.44 -0.94 -3.15
CA HIS A 334 17.73 -0.27 -1.87
C HIS A 334 17.40 -1.09 -0.62
N HIS A 335 16.72 -2.23 -0.75
CA HIS A 335 16.32 -3.05 0.39
C HIS A 335 17.17 -4.33 0.49
N ASN A 336 18.12 -4.36 1.43
CA ASN A 336 19.02 -5.51 1.64
C ASN A 336 18.26 -6.83 1.84
N GLY A 337 17.12 -6.79 2.53
CA GLY A 337 16.27 -7.98 2.69
C GLY A 337 15.64 -8.47 1.38
N HIS A 338 15.37 -7.58 0.42
CA HIS A 338 14.84 -7.99 -0.89
C HIS A 338 15.97 -8.61 -1.71
N ARG A 339 17.16 -7.99 -1.71
CA ARG A 339 18.36 -8.53 -2.36
C ARG A 339 18.74 -9.91 -1.83
N ALA A 340 18.68 -10.11 -0.52
CA ALA A 340 19.02 -11.39 0.12
C ALA A 340 18.03 -12.53 -0.24
N ASN A 341 16.75 -12.20 -0.43
CA ASN A 341 15.68 -13.16 -0.74
C ASN A 341 15.35 -13.23 -2.25
N GLY A 342 16.04 -12.47 -3.11
CA GLY A 342 15.73 -12.41 -4.54
C GLY A 342 14.38 -11.76 -4.87
N VAL A 343 13.88 -10.85 -4.05
CA VAL A 343 12.63 -10.14 -4.32
C VAL A 343 12.92 -8.97 -5.26
N ARG A 344 12.68 -9.14 -6.58
CA ARG A 344 13.06 -8.16 -7.62
C ARG A 344 11.85 -7.53 -8.29
N PHE A 345 10.94 -8.37 -8.76
CA PHE A 345 9.61 -7.95 -9.20
C PHE A 345 8.58 -8.49 -8.22
N VAL A 346 7.62 -7.65 -7.87
CA VAL A 346 6.55 -7.98 -6.91
C VAL A 346 5.23 -7.53 -7.49
N THR A 347 4.21 -8.33 -7.27
CA THR A 347 2.83 -7.84 -7.33
C THR A 347 2.12 -8.21 -6.04
N ARG A 348 1.32 -7.28 -5.52
CA ARG A 348 0.66 -7.42 -4.22
C ARG A 348 -0.79 -6.99 -4.26
N ALA A 349 -1.61 -7.67 -3.47
CA ALA A 349 -3.02 -7.40 -3.26
C ALA A 349 -3.31 -7.36 -1.75
N PRO A 350 -3.28 -6.15 -1.15
CA PRO A 350 -3.70 -5.94 0.23
C PRO A 350 -5.18 -6.27 0.41
N LEU A 351 -5.50 -6.93 1.52
CA LEU A 351 -6.84 -7.35 1.86
C LEU A 351 -7.48 -6.38 2.85
N VAL A 352 -8.77 -6.15 2.65
CA VAL A 352 -9.60 -5.33 3.54
C VAL A 352 -10.75 -6.21 4.00
N PHE A 353 -10.96 -6.28 5.30
CA PHE A 353 -11.95 -7.15 5.92
C PHE A 353 -13.08 -6.34 6.53
N ASP A 354 -14.28 -6.91 6.52
CA ASP A 354 -15.44 -6.46 7.25
C ASP A 354 -15.69 -7.50 8.36
N VAL A 355 -15.48 -7.10 9.61
CA VAL A 355 -15.51 -7.98 10.77
C VAL A 355 -16.67 -7.59 11.67
N ASP A 356 -17.54 -8.55 11.97
CA ASP A 356 -18.65 -8.36 12.89
C ASP A 356 -18.14 -8.38 14.34
N LEU A 357 -18.24 -7.24 15.02
CA LEU A 357 -17.83 -7.06 16.43
C LEU A 357 -19.06 -6.72 17.29
N PRO A 358 -18.99 -6.81 18.64
CA PRO A 358 -20.12 -6.50 19.52
C PRO A 358 -20.73 -5.10 19.35
N GLY A 359 -20.00 -4.15 18.75
CA GLY A 359 -20.47 -2.79 18.43
C GLY A 359 -20.89 -2.56 16.97
N GLY A 360 -20.96 -3.61 16.16
CA GLY A 360 -21.28 -3.56 14.73
C GLY A 360 -20.11 -4.00 13.84
N THR A 361 -20.31 -3.95 12.52
CA THR A 361 -19.30 -4.35 11.54
C THR A 361 -18.21 -3.28 11.41
N ARG A 362 -16.95 -3.67 11.65
CA ARG A 362 -15.77 -2.80 11.49
C ARG A 362 -14.99 -3.19 10.24
N ARG A 363 -14.63 -2.18 9.45
CA ARG A 363 -13.77 -2.38 8.27
C ARG A 363 -12.29 -2.25 8.64
N LEU A 364 -11.55 -3.36 8.55
CA LEU A 364 -10.13 -3.47 8.90
C LEU A 364 -9.24 -3.57 7.65
N LYS A 365 -8.28 -2.66 7.55
CA LYS A 365 -7.24 -2.57 6.50
C LYS A 365 -5.86 -2.94 7.04
N GLY A 366 -4.97 -3.40 6.17
CA GLY A 366 -3.55 -3.60 6.50
C GLY A 366 -3.26 -4.78 7.42
N LEU A 367 -4.28 -5.59 7.74
CA LEU A 367 -4.14 -6.83 8.51
C LEU A 367 -3.73 -8.02 7.67
N ALA A 368 -3.93 -7.96 6.35
CA ALA A 368 -3.54 -9.02 5.45
C ALA A 368 -3.12 -8.51 4.08
N ASP A 369 -2.34 -9.35 3.41
CA ASP A 369 -1.73 -9.07 2.12
C ASP A 369 -1.38 -10.39 1.44
N PHE A 370 -1.73 -10.50 0.15
CA PHE A 370 -1.30 -11.59 -0.72
C PHE A 370 -0.30 -11.05 -1.76
N ARG A 371 0.84 -11.71 -1.91
CA ARG A 371 1.90 -11.27 -2.82
C ARG A 371 2.47 -12.43 -3.60
N ILE A 372 2.96 -12.14 -4.80
CA ILE A 372 3.84 -13.03 -5.54
C ILE A 372 5.08 -12.26 -6.00
N ASN A 373 6.18 -12.97 -6.20
CA ASN A 373 7.45 -12.35 -6.58
C ASN A 373 8.16 -13.16 -7.65
N ARG A 374 8.98 -12.46 -8.44
CA ARG A 374 9.96 -13.06 -9.33
C ARG A 374 11.36 -12.66 -8.92
N ALA A 375 12.25 -13.65 -8.87
CA ALA A 375 13.68 -13.52 -8.62
C ALA A 375 14.44 -13.45 -9.94
N THR A 376 14.07 -12.51 -10.80
CA THR A 376 14.77 -12.21 -12.06
C THR A 376 14.93 -10.71 -12.26
N HIS A 377 15.97 -10.29 -12.98
CA HIS A 377 16.14 -8.93 -13.48
C HIS A 377 15.74 -8.79 -14.95
N ASP A 378 15.28 -9.88 -15.58
CA ASP A 378 14.77 -9.86 -16.94
C ASP A 378 13.50 -9.01 -17.06
N GLU A 379 13.62 -7.84 -17.69
CA GLU A 379 12.53 -6.89 -17.83
C GLU A 379 11.31 -7.46 -18.57
N ALA A 380 11.50 -8.44 -19.46
CA ALA A 380 10.38 -9.10 -20.14
C ALA A 380 9.50 -9.92 -19.18
N ARG A 381 10.02 -10.24 -17.98
CA ARG A 381 9.30 -10.94 -16.91
C ARG A 381 8.80 -9.98 -15.82
N GLN A 382 8.69 -8.67 -16.07
CA GLN A 382 7.95 -7.79 -15.17
C GLN A 382 6.47 -8.22 -15.10
N PHE A 383 5.85 -8.08 -13.93
CA PHE A 383 4.42 -8.32 -13.81
C PHE A 383 3.62 -7.26 -14.59
N THR A 384 2.49 -7.70 -15.13
CA THR A 384 1.55 -6.93 -15.93
C THR A 384 0.25 -6.66 -15.17
N PRO A 385 -0.58 -5.69 -15.61
CA PRO A 385 -1.91 -5.47 -15.06
C PRO A 385 -2.81 -6.72 -15.04
N ALA A 386 -2.74 -7.55 -16.09
CA ALA A 386 -3.51 -8.80 -16.18
C ALA A 386 -3.10 -9.80 -15.09
N GLU A 387 -1.80 -9.92 -14.81
CA GLU A 387 -1.31 -10.76 -13.72
C GLU A 387 -1.71 -10.21 -12.35
N LEU A 388 -1.69 -8.88 -12.15
CA LEU A 388 -2.23 -8.28 -10.94
C LEU A 388 -3.73 -8.59 -10.78
N ALA A 389 -4.51 -8.62 -11.85
CA ALA A 389 -5.93 -9.00 -11.78
C ALA A 389 -6.12 -10.42 -11.24
N VAL A 390 -5.30 -11.38 -11.69
CA VAL A 390 -5.29 -12.76 -11.17
C VAL A 390 -4.90 -12.80 -9.68
N VAL A 391 -3.89 -12.02 -9.27
CA VAL A 391 -3.46 -11.93 -7.86
C VAL A 391 -4.56 -11.34 -6.98
N ILE A 392 -5.26 -10.30 -7.46
CA ILE A 392 -6.39 -9.71 -6.75
C ILE A 392 -7.55 -10.71 -6.65
N ARG A 393 -7.86 -11.44 -7.73
CA ARG A 393 -8.86 -12.51 -7.74
C ARG A 393 -8.60 -13.55 -6.66
N ILE A 394 -7.38 -14.09 -6.60
CA ILE A 394 -6.99 -15.06 -5.57
C ILE A 394 -7.10 -14.44 -4.17
N SER A 395 -6.68 -13.18 -4.01
CA SER A 395 -6.81 -12.49 -2.72
C SER A 395 -8.27 -12.37 -2.28
N TRP A 396 -9.22 -12.15 -3.19
CA TRP A 396 -10.65 -12.09 -2.83
C TRP A 396 -11.20 -13.43 -2.37
N TRP A 397 -10.73 -14.54 -2.93
CA TRP A 397 -11.03 -15.87 -2.40
C TRP A 397 -10.49 -16.04 -0.98
N MET A 398 -9.24 -15.62 -0.74
CA MET A 398 -8.63 -15.60 0.60
C MET A 398 -9.40 -14.70 1.59
N LYS A 399 -9.95 -13.57 1.13
CA LYS A 399 -10.82 -12.69 1.92
C LYS A 399 -12.03 -13.45 2.44
N VAL A 400 -12.77 -14.13 1.55
CA VAL A 400 -13.97 -14.89 1.92
C VAL A 400 -13.64 -15.95 2.96
N VAL A 401 -12.58 -16.74 2.75
CA VAL A 401 -12.11 -17.74 3.70
C VAL A 401 -11.83 -17.13 5.07
N THR A 402 -11.13 -15.98 5.08
CA THR A 402 -10.74 -15.30 6.32
C THR A 402 -11.95 -14.76 7.09
N GLU A 403 -12.87 -14.08 6.40
CA GLU A 403 -14.06 -13.50 7.03
C GLU A 403 -14.99 -14.58 7.55
N THR A 404 -15.18 -15.66 6.80
CA THR A 404 -15.96 -16.81 7.25
C THR A 404 -15.31 -17.46 8.48
N THR A 405 -14.00 -17.66 8.48
CA THR A 405 -13.27 -18.19 9.64
C THR A 405 -13.49 -17.35 10.90
N TRP A 406 -13.35 -16.03 10.79
CA TRP A 406 -13.54 -15.12 11.93
C TRP A 406 -14.99 -15.01 12.40
N ARG A 407 -15.97 -15.13 11.48
CA ARG A 407 -17.39 -15.19 11.84
C ARG A 407 -17.73 -16.42 12.68
N HIS A 408 -17.01 -17.53 12.49
CA HIS A 408 -17.10 -18.71 13.35
C HIS A 408 -16.32 -18.57 14.67
N GLY A 409 -15.69 -17.42 14.96
CA GLY A 409 -14.89 -17.21 16.16
C GLY A 409 -13.59 -18.03 16.16
N LEU A 410 -13.15 -18.51 15.00
CA LEU A 410 -11.95 -19.33 14.88
C LEU A 410 -10.71 -18.48 14.60
N MET A 411 -9.57 -19.02 15.01
CA MET A 411 -8.25 -18.46 14.76
C MET A 411 -7.46 -19.35 13.80
N PHE A 412 -6.60 -18.73 12.99
CA PHE A 412 -5.63 -19.46 12.21
C PHE A 412 -4.58 -20.14 13.09
N ASP A 413 -4.06 -21.25 12.58
CA ASP A 413 -3.12 -22.12 13.29
C ASP A 413 -1.83 -21.39 13.70
N GLU A 414 -1.39 -21.63 14.93
CA GLU A 414 -0.23 -20.98 15.55
C GLU A 414 1.08 -21.36 14.85
N LYS A 415 1.14 -22.53 14.19
CA LYS A 415 2.34 -22.97 13.46
C LYS A 415 2.76 -21.98 12.36
N TYR A 416 1.85 -21.13 11.87
CA TYR A 416 2.15 -20.08 10.90
C TYR A 416 2.50 -18.72 11.54
N CYS A 417 2.38 -18.60 12.86
CA CYS A 417 2.65 -17.40 13.63
C CYS A 417 4.04 -17.41 14.28
N VAL A 418 4.70 -18.58 14.31
CA VAL A 418 6.02 -18.74 14.91
C VAL A 418 7.16 -18.40 13.95
N LYS A 419 8.28 -17.98 14.54
CA LYS A 419 9.56 -17.84 13.84
C LYS A 419 10.24 -19.20 13.77
N LEU A 420 10.89 -19.53 12.66
CA LEU A 420 11.80 -20.68 12.64
C LEU A 420 13.11 -20.26 13.34
N ASP A 421 13.41 -20.90 14.46
CA ASP A 421 14.50 -20.52 15.36
C ASP A 421 15.88 -21.03 14.92
N THR A 422 15.95 -21.92 13.93
CA THR A 422 17.21 -22.46 13.40
C THR A 422 17.17 -22.61 11.88
N TYR A 423 18.27 -22.26 11.21
CA TYR A 423 18.48 -22.58 9.79
C TYR A 423 19.98 -22.70 9.46
N GLU A 424 20.32 -23.51 8.45
CA GLU A 424 21.69 -23.77 8.01
C GLU A 424 22.01 -23.01 6.73
N ASP A 425 23.03 -22.16 6.73
CA ASP A 425 23.46 -21.44 5.52
C ASP A 425 23.90 -22.37 4.37
N LYS A 426 24.21 -21.78 3.22
CA LYS A 426 24.68 -22.51 2.03
C LYS A 426 25.95 -23.33 2.26
N ASP A 427 26.72 -23.02 3.32
CA ASP A 427 27.99 -23.64 3.67
C ASP A 427 27.83 -24.62 4.86
N GLY A 428 26.59 -24.90 5.31
CA GLY A 428 26.30 -25.81 6.42
C GLY A 428 26.49 -25.18 7.81
N GLY A 429 26.69 -23.87 7.89
CA GLY A 429 26.78 -23.14 9.14
C GLY A 429 25.41 -22.97 9.79
N LYS A 430 25.24 -23.44 11.04
CA LYS A 430 24.05 -23.13 11.85
C LYS A 430 24.01 -21.63 12.15
N LEU A 431 23.09 -20.90 11.51
CA LEU A 431 22.86 -19.49 11.80
C LEU A 431 21.84 -19.36 12.93
N ALA A 432 22.31 -19.53 14.17
CA ALA A 432 21.60 -19.00 15.33
C ALA A 432 21.88 -17.49 15.43
N ARG A 433 20.82 -16.68 15.33
CA ARG A 433 20.78 -15.25 15.69
C ARG A 433 22.02 -14.42 15.28
N ARG A 434 22.09 -13.95 14.02
CA ARG A 434 22.95 -12.80 13.69
C ARG A 434 22.16 -11.49 13.82
N ARG A 435 22.48 -10.75 14.90
CA ARG A 435 22.26 -9.29 15.07
C ARG A 435 22.59 -8.45 13.83
N ALA A 436 23.35 -8.99 12.86
CA ALA A 436 23.90 -8.27 11.72
C ALA A 436 22.95 -8.10 10.50
N ILE A 437 21.85 -8.85 10.38
CA ILE A 437 20.98 -8.74 9.17
C ILE A 437 20.13 -7.45 9.19
N LEU A 438 19.90 -6.87 10.37
CA LEU A 438 19.09 -5.67 10.55
C LEU A 438 19.88 -4.36 10.68
N GLY A 439 21.20 -4.39 10.46
CA GLY A 439 22.00 -3.15 10.41
C GLY A 439 22.04 -2.33 11.71
N GLU A 440 21.71 -2.92 12.86
CA GLU A 440 21.94 -2.27 14.15
C GLU A 440 23.36 -2.58 14.64
N GLY A 441 24.24 -1.60 14.47
CA GLY A 441 25.51 -1.48 15.21
C GLY A 441 26.79 -1.68 14.40
N ARG A 442 27.23 -0.61 13.74
CA ARG A 442 28.50 0.06 14.09
C ARG A 442 28.30 1.56 14.03
#